data_AF-A0A5K1HP09-F1
#
_entry.id   AF-A0A5K1HP09-F1
#
_cell.length_a   1.000
_cell.length_b   1.000
_cell.length_c   1.000
_cell.angle_alpha   90.00
_cell.angle_beta   90.00
_cell.angle_gamma   90.00
#
_symmetry.space_group_name_H-M   'P 1'
#
loop_
_entity.id
_entity.type
_entity.pdbx_description
1 polymer ?
#
loop_
_entity_poly.entity_id
_entity_poly.type
_entity_poly.pdbx_seq_one_letter_code
_entity_poly.pdbx_strand_id
1 'polypeptide(L)' 'MKPEDGAYVDGLFLEGCRWNYNNMMLDESEPKVLYTKCPHILLRPSHSSKLTNYKNYKCPVYKTSPGGVCCPPQAILLTS' A
#
# COMPACT_ATOMS: atom_id res chain seq x y z
N MET A 1 -14.10 -14.89 -2.77
CA MET A 1 -14.03 -14.97 -4.25
C MET A 1 -12.60 -14.67 -4.64
N LYS A 2 -11.94 -15.56 -5.40
CA LYS A 2 -10.55 -15.35 -5.85
C LYS A 2 -10.56 -14.33 -7.00
N PRO A 3 -9.66 -13.35 -7.03
CA PRO A 3 -9.58 -12.43 -8.16
C PRO A 3 -9.15 -13.20 -9.41
N GLU A 4 -9.61 -12.74 -10.58
CA GLU A 4 -9.25 -13.32 -11.88
C GLU A 4 -7.75 -13.20 -12.16
N ASP A 5 -7.15 -12.08 -11.75
CA ASP A 5 -5.72 -11.83 -11.80
C ASP A 5 -5.26 -11.04 -10.56
N GLY A 6 -4.08 -11.38 -10.05
CA GLY A 6 -3.50 -10.78 -8.85
C GLY A 6 -3.85 -11.44 -7.50
N ALA A 7 -3.61 -10.71 -6.42
CA ALA A 7 -3.83 -11.16 -5.04
C ALA A 7 -4.45 -10.06 -4.18
N TYR A 8 -5.49 -10.40 -3.42
CA TYR A 8 -5.98 -9.52 -2.36
C TYR A 8 -5.04 -9.58 -1.17
N VAL A 9 -4.64 -8.41 -0.68
CA VAL A 9 -3.82 -8.27 0.51
C VAL A 9 -4.62 -7.53 1.57
N ASP A 10 -4.60 -8.08 2.78
CA ASP A 10 -5.12 -7.49 3.99
C ASP A 10 -4.03 -7.43 5.08
N GLY A 11 -4.33 -6.74 6.18
CA GLY A 11 -3.40 -6.65 7.32
C GLY A 11 -2.21 -5.71 7.10
N LEU A 12 -2.22 -4.89 6.05
CA LEU A 12 -1.22 -3.84 5.85
C LEU A 12 -1.49 -2.63 6.75
N PHE A 13 -0.41 -1.98 7.16
CA PHE A 13 -0.45 -0.73 7.92
C PHE A 13 0.31 0.36 7.17
N LEU A 14 -0.21 1.57 7.25
CA LEU A 14 0.39 2.78 6.71
C LEU A 14 1.06 3.53 7.85
N GLU A 15 2.28 4.02 7.62
CA GLU A 15 3.04 4.84 8.56
C GLU A 15 3.02 6.31 8.10
N GLY A 16 2.76 7.24 9.02
CA GLY A 16 2.78 8.68 8.75
C GLY A 16 1.69 9.20 7.79
N CYS A 17 0.75 8.34 7.39
CA CYS A 17 -0.41 8.70 6.58
C CYS A 17 -1.63 7.85 6.94
N ARG A 18 -2.80 8.23 6.43
CA ARG A 18 -4.05 7.49 6.57
C ARG A 18 -4.73 7.31 5.22
N TRP A 19 -5.56 6.27 5.12
CA TRP A 19 -6.46 6.13 3.99
C TRP A 19 -7.77 6.87 4.25
N ASN A 20 -8.10 7.81 3.36
CA ASN A 20 -9.36 8.55 3.43
C ASN A 20 -10.42 7.82 2.59
N TYR A 21 -11.35 7.12 3.25
CA TYR A 21 -12.42 6.37 2.60
C TYR A 21 -13.46 7.25 1.88
N ASN A 22 -13.58 8.53 2.26
CA ASN A 22 -14.51 9.45 1.60
C ASN A 22 -13.95 9.90 0.25
N ASN A 23 -12.66 10.20 0.22
CA ASN A 23 -11.97 10.72 -0.95
C ASN A 23 -11.28 9.63 -1.77
N MET A 24 -11.23 8.39 -1.26
CA MET A 24 -10.54 7.24 -1.84
C MET A 24 -9.06 7.53 -2.17
N MET A 25 -8.37 8.24 -1.27
CA MET A 25 -6.98 8.67 -1.46
C MET A 25 -6.19 8.65 -0.14
N LEU A 26 -4.86 8.70 -0.24
CA LEU A 26 -3.99 8.92 0.91
C LEU A 26 -4.13 10.35 1.44
N ASP A 27 -4.12 10.48 2.75
CA ASP A 27 -4.25 11.73 3.48
C ASP A 27 -3.26 11.75 4.66
N GLU A 28 -3.03 12.92 5.26
CA GLU A 28 -2.13 13.05 6.40
C GLU A 28 -2.63 12.25 7.61
N SER A 29 -1.69 11.71 8.38
CA SER A 29 -2.02 11.00 9.62
C SER A 29 -2.62 11.96 10.66
N GLU A 30 -3.55 11.44 11.47
CA GLU A 30 -4.07 12.18 12.63
C GLU A 30 -2.97 12.46 13.65
N PRO A 31 -3.08 13.56 14.42
CA PRO A 31 -2.13 13.87 15.48
C PRO A 31 -1.97 12.70 16.46
N LYS A 32 -0.72 12.31 16.72
CA LYS A 32 -0.34 11.21 17.62
C LYS A 32 -0.74 9.81 17.14
N VAL A 33 -1.10 9.64 15.86
CA VAL A 33 -1.35 8.33 15.25
C VAL A 33 -0.21 8.02 14.28
N LEU A 34 0.71 7.14 14.69
CA LEU A 34 1.87 6.78 13.85
C LEU A 34 1.52 5.77 12.76
N TYR A 35 0.62 4.83 13.08
CA TYR A 35 0.21 3.75 12.19
C TYR A 35 -1.31 3.73 12.02
N THR A 36 -1.76 3.56 10.78
CA THR A 36 -3.17 3.37 10.43
C THR A 36 -3.35 2.10 9.61
N LYS A 37 -4.55 1.52 9.62
CA LYS A 37 -4.85 0.36 8.77
C LYS A 37 -4.99 0.79 7.33
N CYS A 38 -4.31 0.07 6.44
CA CYS A 38 -4.50 0.19 5.01
C CYS A 38 -5.85 -0.47 4.62
N PRO A 39 -6.56 0.03 3.59
CA PRO A 39 -7.70 -0.68 3.03
C PRO A 39 -7.28 -2.02 2.41
N HIS A 40 -8.26 -2.85 2.07
CA HIS A 40 -8.02 -4.04 1.25
C HIS A 40 -7.52 -3.64 -0.13
N ILE A 41 -6.33 -4.09 -0.49
CA ILE A 41 -5.69 -3.76 -1.78
C ILE A 41 -5.68 -5.01 -2.67
N LEU A 42 -5.95 -4.81 -3.96
CA LEU A 42 -5.72 -5.83 -4.98
C LEU A 42 -4.37 -5.55 -5.66
N LEU A 43 -3.39 -6.42 -5.42
CA LEU A 43 -2.13 -6.39 -6.14
C LEU A 43 -2.30 -7.07 -7.49
N ARG A 44 -2.25 -6.30 -8.58
CA ARG A 44 -2.25 -6.84 -9.94
C ARG A 44 -0.84 -6.86 -10.52
N PRO A 45 -0.33 -8.02 -10.99
CA PRO A 45 0.94 -8.06 -11.70
C PRO A 45 0.80 -7.26 -13.00
N SER A 46 1.80 -6.45 -13.31
CA SER A 46 1.85 -5.72 -14.58
C SER A 46 3.28 -5.63 -15.06
N HIS A 47 3.46 -5.62 -16.38
CA HIS A 47 4.77 -5.35 -16.96
C HIS A 47 5.09 -3.87 -16.77
N SER A 48 6.35 -3.56 -16.46
CA SER A 48 6.81 -2.18 -16.31
C SER A 48 6.51 -1.31 -17.54
N SER A 49 6.52 -1.90 -18.74
CA SER A 49 6.15 -1.25 -20.00
C SER A 49 4.67 -0.85 -20.10
N LYS A 50 3.80 -1.48 -19.31
CA LYS A 50 2.35 -1.20 -19.26
C LYS A 50 1.98 -0.27 -18.10
N LEU A 51 2.96 0.22 -17.35
CA LEU A 51 2.71 1.18 -16.28
C LEU A 51 2.28 2.51 -16.93
N THR A 52 0.98 2.80 -16.88
CA THR A 52 0.41 4.02 -17.45
C THR A 52 1.01 5.26 -16.77
N ASN A 53 1.11 6.38 -17.49
CA ASN A 53 1.43 7.71 -16.94
C ASN A 53 0.30 8.28 -16.06
N TYR A 54 -0.37 7.43 -15.31
CA TYR A 54 -1.28 7.83 -14.25
C TYR A 54 -0.45 8.37 -13.08
N LYS A 55 -1.03 9.25 -12.26
CA LYS A 55 -0.37 9.79 -11.06
C LYS A 55 -0.29 8.70 -9.99
N ASN A 56 0.61 7.75 -10.20
CA ASN A 56 0.89 6.65 -9.29
C ASN A 56 1.81 7.15 -8.17
N TYR A 57 1.49 6.76 -6.94
CA TYR A 57 2.36 7.02 -5.81
C TYR A 57 3.30 5.83 -5.62
N LYS A 58 4.61 6.08 -5.57
CA LYS A 58 5.59 5.02 -5.28
C LYS A 58 5.54 4.72 -3.77
N CYS A 59 4.90 3.61 -3.39
CA CYS A 59 4.74 3.21 -2.00
C CYS A 59 5.53 1.92 -1.69
N PRO A 60 6.78 1.99 -1.22
CA PRO A 60 7.49 0.78 -0.83
C PRO A 60 6.76 0.06 0.31
N VAL A 61 6.62 -1.26 0.22
CA VAL A 61 6.03 -2.08 1.28
C VAL A 61 7.14 -2.84 2.00
N TYR A 62 7.10 -2.80 3.32
CA TYR A 62 8.13 -3.34 4.18
C TYR A 62 7.58 -4.52 4.97
N LYS A 63 8.42 -5.54 5.17
CA LYS A 63 8.13 -6.63 6.10
C LYS A 63 8.80 -6.31 7.43
N THR A 64 7.99 -6.08 8.45
CA THR A 64 8.48 -5.86 9.81
C THR A 64 8.58 -7.22 10.51
N SER A 65 9.78 -7.64 10.87
CA SER A 65 9.97 -8.83 11.72
C SER A 65 9.75 -8.45 13.20
N PRO A 66 9.15 -9.31 14.03
CA PRO A 66 9.11 -9.08 15.48
C PRO A 66 10.55 -9.08 15.99
N GLY A 67 11.09 -7.89 16.26
CA GLY A 67 12.51 -7.69 16.57
C GLY A 67 13.16 -6.44 15.97
N GLY A 68 12.43 -5.65 15.17
CA GLY A 68 12.91 -4.33 14.70
C GLY A 68 13.88 -4.37 13.53
N VAL A 69 14.15 -5.54 12.95
CA VAL A 69 14.96 -5.67 11.74
C VAL A 69 14.04 -5.47 10.54
N CYS A 70 14.14 -4.31 9.91
CA CYS A 70 13.48 -4.00 8.64
C CYS A 70 14.14 -4.85 7.55
N CYS A 71 13.43 -5.85 7.02
CA CYS A 71 13.86 -6.56 5.82
C CYS A 71 13.83 -5.60 4.61
N PRO A 72 14.69 -5.78 3.59
CA PRO A 72 14.76 -4.88 2.44
C PRO A 72 13.40 -4.71 1.75
N PRO A 73 13.12 -3.51 1.18
CA PRO A 73 11.81 -3.14 0.67
C PRO A 73 11.32 -4.08 -0.42
N GLN A 74 10.05 -4.48 -0.34
CA GLN A 74 9.30 -5.05 -1.46
C GLN A 74 8.42 -3.93 -2.02
N ALA A 75 8.83 -3.33 -3.14
CA ALA A 75 8.10 -2.20 -3.71
C ALA A 75 6.70 -2.61 -4.18
N ILE A 76 5.66 -1.94 -3.70
CA ILE A 76 4.29 -2.08 -4.21
C ILE A 76 3.88 -0.73 -4.82
N LEU A 77 3.61 -0.71 -6.12
CA LEU A 77 3.02 0.48 -6.73
C LEU A 77 1.54 0.53 -6.35
N LEU A 78 1.19 1.36 -5.37
CA LEU A 78 -0.20 1.71 -5.10
C LEU A 78 -0.63 2.71 -6.17
N THR A 79 -1.47 2.25 -7.09
CA THR A 79 -2.16 3.11 -8.05
C THR A 79 -3.18 3.95 -7.27
N SER A 80 -3.06 5.28 -7.35
CA SER A 80 -4.15 6.18 -6.93
C SER A 80 -5.36 5.99 -7.83
#